data_AF-A0A963REU8-F1
#
_entry.id   AF-A0A963REU8-F1
#
_cell.length_a   1.000
_cell.length_b   1.000
_cell.length_c   1.000
_cell.angle_alpha   90.00
_cell.angle_beta   90.00
_cell.angle_gamma   90.00
#
_symmetry.space_group_name_H-M   'P 1'
#
loop_
_entity.id
_entity.type
_entity.pdbx_description
1 polymer ?
#
loop_
_entity_poly.entity_id
_entity_poly.type
_entity_poly.pdbx_seq_one_letter_code
_entity_poly.pdbx_strand_id
1 'polypeptide(L)'
;MTDWTALASTAAEAARAYASAAQAKTAAAIAPEGKIDAASADREQRLVHGFAWIATTAEALAATAEWAARGNAAGRHGAIEELVLKIGFGEYLAQLLGGVPMSQNEIVRPGELGLQQAAAALAADPAATQFLADGNSAANRAALAEMLAQGQVPDESLDDETLDLIRDQFRSFAADRIAPNAHAWHLADNLIPDEVVSEMADLGVFGVCIKEEYGGLGMGKLAMVLVSEELSRGWICAGSLGTRSEIAGELIGENGTEEQKRKWLPALAEGSVLPTAVFTEPDTGSDLASVRTRAIRGDDGSFTIQGAKNWITHAARTDLMTVLCRTDPDTPGHRGLSMLLASKTRGSEASPFPDEGLDGSEIEVLGY
;
A
#
# COMPACT_ATOMS: atom_id res chain seq x y z
N MET A 1 -3.17 -38.47 -8.85
CA MET A 1 -2.36 -37.28 -8.53
C MET A 1 -3.24 -36.41 -7.65
N THR A 2 -2.72 -35.85 -6.56
CA THR A 2 -3.49 -34.99 -5.66
C THR A 2 -3.85 -33.71 -6.39
N ASP A 3 -5.12 -33.29 -6.34
CA ASP A 3 -5.56 -32.01 -6.89
C ASP A 3 -5.33 -30.91 -5.85
N TRP A 4 -4.14 -30.29 -5.91
CA TRP A 4 -3.75 -29.25 -4.97
C TRP A 4 -4.56 -27.97 -5.10
N THR A 5 -5.06 -27.67 -6.29
CA THR A 5 -5.87 -26.46 -6.53
C THR A 5 -7.24 -26.60 -5.86
N ALA A 6 -7.90 -27.75 -6.00
CA ALA A 6 -9.16 -28.00 -5.29
C ALA A 6 -8.98 -28.01 -3.77
N LEU A 7 -7.90 -28.63 -3.27
CA LEU A 7 -7.58 -28.62 -1.84
C LEU A 7 -7.33 -27.21 -1.30
N ALA A 8 -6.69 -26.34 -2.08
CA ALA A 8 -6.40 -24.96 -1.67
C ALA A 8 -7.68 -24.18 -1.37
N SER A 9 -8.72 -24.31 -2.21
CA SER A 9 -10.02 -23.68 -1.96
C SER A 9 -10.64 -24.15 -0.63
N THR A 10 -10.66 -25.46 -0.37
CA THR A 10 -11.19 -26.01 0.89
C THR A 10 -10.37 -25.57 2.11
N ALA A 11 -9.04 -25.61 2.03
CA ALA A 11 -8.19 -25.18 3.14
C ALA A 11 -8.31 -23.67 3.43
N ALA A 12 -8.50 -22.85 2.40
CA ALA A 12 -8.74 -21.41 2.56
C ALA A 12 -10.09 -21.12 3.26
N GLU A 13 -11.14 -21.88 2.94
CA GLU A 13 -12.42 -21.80 3.65
C GLU A 13 -12.28 -22.17 5.14
N ALA A 14 -11.53 -23.22 5.45
CA ALA A 14 -11.24 -23.60 6.83
C ALA A 14 -10.44 -22.50 7.57
N ALA A 15 -9.47 -21.86 6.90
CA ALA A 15 -8.73 -20.73 7.45
C ALA A 15 -9.62 -19.50 7.70
N ARG A 16 -10.55 -19.19 6.79
CA ARG A 16 -11.57 -18.13 6.98
C ARG A 16 -12.48 -18.43 8.16
N ALA A 17 -12.91 -19.68 8.35
CA ALA A 17 -13.69 -20.08 9.51
C ALA A 17 -12.91 -19.88 10.83
N TYR A 18 -11.61 -20.15 10.83
CA TYR A 18 -10.73 -19.84 11.96
C TYR A 18 -10.63 -18.33 12.22
N ALA A 19 -10.48 -17.51 11.17
CA ALA A 19 -10.49 -16.06 11.28
C ALA A 19 -11.83 -15.50 11.79
N SER A 20 -12.97 -16.08 11.38
CA SER A 20 -14.30 -15.72 11.92
C SER A 20 -14.41 -16.02 13.42
N ALA A 21 -13.81 -17.12 13.90
CA ALA A 21 -13.76 -17.40 15.33
C ALA A 21 -12.91 -16.34 16.09
N ALA A 22 -11.78 -15.93 15.51
CA ALA A 22 -10.96 -14.84 16.05
C ALA A 22 -11.71 -13.50 16.07
N GLN A 23 -12.49 -13.21 15.02
CA GLN A 23 -13.35 -12.03 14.94
C GLN A 23 -14.40 -12.03 16.06
N ALA A 24 -15.14 -13.12 16.22
CA ALA A 24 -16.17 -13.25 17.23
C ALA A 24 -15.59 -13.10 18.65
N LYS A 25 -14.42 -13.69 18.90
CA LYS A 25 -13.69 -13.55 20.16
C LYS A 25 -13.29 -12.11 20.44
N THR A 26 -12.75 -11.43 19.44
CA THR A 26 -12.34 -10.02 19.51
C THR A 26 -13.54 -9.11 19.78
N ALA A 27 -14.63 -9.30 19.02
CA ALA A 27 -15.87 -8.53 19.18
C ALA A 27 -16.46 -8.69 20.59
N ALA A 28 -16.47 -9.91 21.14
CA ALA A 28 -16.94 -10.15 22.50
C ALA A 28 -16.11 -9.41 23.57
N ALA A 29 -14.81 -9.19 23.33
CA ALA A 29 -13.92 -8.51 24.26
C ALA A 29 -14.03 -6.98 24.19
N ILE A 30 -14.16 -6.42 22.98
CA ILE A 30 -14.09 -4.96 22.77
C ILE A 30 -15.45 -4.31 22.51
N ALA A 31 -16.48 -5.09 22.20
CA ALA A 31 -17.82 -4.61 21.87
C ALA A 31 -18.93 -5.48 22.50
N PRO A 32 -18.92 -5.72 23.82
CA PRO A 32 -19.87 -6.62 24.48
C PRO A 32 -21.34 -6.19 24.34
N GLU A 33 -21.59 -4.89 24.18
CA GLU A 33 -22.92 -4.30 23.96
C GLU A 33 -23.19 -3.97 22.48
N GLY A 34 -22.37 -4.50 21.56
CA GLY A 34 -22.48 -4.27 20.12
C GLY A 34 -21.82 -2.98 19.60
N LYS A 35 -21.32 -2.12 20.49
CA LYS A 35 -20.51 -0.94 20.15
C LYS A 35 -19.10 -1.09 20.69
N ILE A 36 -18.10 -0.73 19.87
CA ILE A 36 -16.70 -0.75 20.28
C ILE A 36 -16.48 0.22 21.44
N ASP A 37 -15.95 -0.30 22.54
CA ASP A 37 -15.43 0.46 23.67
C ASP A 37 -13.94 0.71 23.47
N ALA A 38 -13.55 1.98 23.30
CA ALA A 38 -12.18 2.37 23.00
C ALA A 38 -11.18 1.95 24.10
N ALA A 39 -11.59 2.03 25.36
CA ALA A 39 -10.73 1.65 26.47
C ALA A 39 -10.49 0.13 26.52
N SER A 40 -11.51 -0.68 26.18
CA SER A 40 -11.36 -2.13 26.03
C SER A 40 -10.53 -2.48 24.81
N ALA A 41 -10.73 -1.80 23.67
CA ALA A 41 -9.91 -2.04 22.48
C ALA A 41 -8.42 -1.74 22.71
N ASP A 42 -8.11 -0.69 23.47
CA ASP A 42 -6.73 -0.34 23.86
C ASP A 42 -6.13 -1.39 24.80
N ARG A 43 -6.86 -1.80 25.84
CA ARG A 43 -6.41 -2.89 26.75
C ARG A 43 -6.20 -4.21 26.02
N GLU A 44 -7.08 -4.52 25.07
CA GLU A 44 -7.08 -5.76 24.30
C GLU A 44 -6.36 -5.61 22.94
N GLN A 45 -5.48 -4.62 22.79
CA GLN A 45 -4.83 -4.30 21.51
C GLN A 45 -4.14 -5.52 20.88
N ARG A 46 -3.54 -6.40 21.70
CA ARG A 46 -2.94 -7.66 21.23
C ARG A 46 -3.97 -8.58 20.58
N LEU A 47 -5.18 -8.68 21.12
CA LEU A 47 -6.27 -9.46 20.54
C LEU A 47 -6.80 -8.80 19.25
N VAL A 48 -6.96 -7.48 19.25
CA VAL A 48 -7.41 -6.71 18.08
C VAL A 48 -6.44 -6.87 16.91
N HIS A 49 -5.15 -6.63 17.15
CA HIS A 49 -4.10 -6.78 16.13
C HIS A 49 -3.92 -8.25 15.76
N GLY A 50 -3.97 -9.16 16.73
CA GLY A 50 -3.88 -10.59 16.47
C GLY A 50 -4.98 -11.10 15.54
N PHE A 51 -6.21 -10.64 15.73
CA PHE A 51 -7.30 -10.88 14.79
C PHE A 51 -6.99 -10.34 13.40
N ALA A 52 -6.52 -9.08 13.29
CA ALA A 52 -6.17 -8.49 12.00
C ALA A 52 -5.14 -9.35 11.24
N TRP A 53 -4.06 -9.78 11.90
CA TRP A 53 -3.04 -10.65 11.29
C TRP A 53 -3.56 -12.03 10.90
N ILE A 54 -4.42 -12.64 11.72
CA ILE A 54 -5.09 -13.91 11.39
C ILE A 54 -5.98 -13.74 10.15
N ALA A 55 -6.78 -12.68 10.11
CA ALA A 55 -7.68 -12.38 8.99
C ALA A 55 -6.88 -12.12 7.70
N THR A 56 -5.81 -11.31 7.77
CA THR A 56 -4.90 -11.08 6.64
C THR A 56 -4.31 -12.39 6.12
N THR A 57 -3.86 -13.27 7.01
CA THR A 57 -3.27 -14.56 6.61
C THR A 57 -4.31 -15.47 5.94
N ALA A 58 -5.54 -15.51 6.47
CA ALA A 58 -6.64 -16.28 5.87
C ALA A 58 -7.06 -15.75 4.49
N GLU A 59 -7.13 -14.42 4.33
CA GLU A 59 -7.45 -13.80 3.04
C GLU A 59 -6.30 -13.95 2.02
N ALA A 60 -5.04 -13.95 2.46
CA ALA A 60 -3.91 -14.27 1.58
C ALA A 60 -3.98 -15.71 1.04
N LEU A 61 -4.35 -16.69 1.89
CA LEU A 61 -4.62 -18.05 1.45
C LEU A 61 -5.76 -18.10 0.42
N ALA A 62 -6.86 -17.40 0.67
CA ALA A 62 -7.99 -17.36 -0.26
C ALA A 62 -7.63 -16.74 -1.60
N ALA A 63 -6.96 -15.59 -1.61
CA ALA A 63 -6.49 -14.94 -2.84
C ALA A 63 -5.53 -15.84 -3.63
N THR A 64 -4.65 -16.58 -2.94
CA THR A 64 -3.73 -17.53 -3.57
C THR A 64 -4.47 -18.75 -4.13
N ALA A 65 -5.50 -19.28 -3.46
CA ALA A 65 -6.35 -20.34 -4.00
C ALA A 65 -7.07 -19.88 -5.27
N GLU A 66 -7.58 -18.64 -5.29
CA GLU A 66 -8.25 -18.07 -6.46
C GLU A 66 -7.27 -17.87 -7.62
N TRP A 67 -6.05 -17.39 -7.37
CA TRP A 67 -4.99 -17.31 -8.37
C TRP A 67 -4.68 -18.69 -8.97
N ALA A 68 -4.47 -19.71 -8.14
CA ALA A 68 -4.21 -21.07 -8.62
C ALA A 68 -5.39 -21.65 -9.43
N ALA A 69 -6.63 -21.42 -8.98
CA ALA A 69 -7.83 -21.85 -9.68
C ALA A 69 -7.98 -21.21 -11.06
N ARG A 70 -7.75 -19.89 -11.16
CA ARG A 70 -7.77 -19.16 -12.45
C ARG A 70 -6.66 -19.66 -13.37
N GLY A 71 -5.43 -19.76 -12.87
CA GLY A 71 -4.30 -20.29 -13.63
C GLY A 71 -4.56 -21.71 -14.14
N ASN A 72 -5.15 -22.58 -13.32
CA ASN A 72 -5.48 -23.95 -13.72
C ASN A 72 -6.56 -23.98 -14.80
N ALA A 73 -7.61 -23.16 -14.66
CA ALA A 73 -8.67 -23.04 -15.68
C ALA A 73 -8.13 -22.51 -17.02
N ALA A 74 -7.13 -21.63 -17.00
CA ALA A 74 -6.46 -21.08 -18.17
C ALA A 74 -5.33 -21.97 -18.73
N GLY A 75 -5.01 -23.11 -18.10
CA GLY A 75 -3.90 -23.97 -18.49
C GLY A 75 -2.51 -23.41 -18.20
N ARG A 76 -2.41 -22.42 -17.29
CA ARG A 76 -1.19 -21.73 -16.85
C ARG A 76 -0.65 -22.24 -15.51
N HIS A 77 -1.32 -23.20 -14.87
CA HIS A 77 -0.86 -23.82 -13.62
C HIS A 77 0.13 -24.95 -13.90
N GLY A 78 1.42 -24.64 -13.83
CA GLY A 78 2.52 -25.57 -14.02
C GLY A 78 3.18 -26.02 -12.71
N ALA A 79 4.38 -26.58 -12.83
CA ALA A 79 5.12 -27.10 -11.68
C ALA A 79 5.56 -26.00 -10.71
N ILE A 80 5.89 -24.80 -11.21
CA ILE A 80 6.31 -23.68 -10.35
C ILE A 80 5.11 -23.11 -9.59
N GLU A 81 3.94 -23.01 -10.22
CA GLU A 81 2.70 -22.57 -9.58
C GLU A 81 2.26 -23.57 -8.48
N GLU A 82 2.31 -24.87 -8.77
CA GLU A 82 1.98 -25.90 -7.78
C GLU A 82 2.93 -25.84 -6.56
N LEU A 83 4.22 -25.60 -6.77
CA LEU A 83 5.20 -25.45 -5.68
C LEU A 83 4.95 -24.21 -4.83
N VAL A 84 4.68 -23.06 -5.46
CA VAL A 84 4.33 -21.81 -4.74
C VAL A 84 3.07 -22.02 -3.90
N LEU A 85 2.03 -22.63 -4.49
CA LEU A 85 0.78 -22.93 -3.80
C LEU A 85 1.03 -23.83 -2.57
N LYS A 86 1.74 -24.94 -2.76
CA LYS A 86 2.04 -25.91 -1.68
C LYS A 86 2.86 -25.30 -0.55
N ILE A 87 3.91 -24.57 -0.88
CA ILE A 87 4.81 -23.96 0.12
C ILE A 87 4.07 -22.87 0.88
N GLY A 88 3.38 -21.96 0.17
CA GLY A 88 2.62 -20.85 0.77
C GLY A 88 1.53 -21.35 1.71
N PHE A 89 0.71 -22.31 1.26
CA PHE A 89 -0.33 -22.91 2.11
C PHE A 89 0.25 -23.65 3.31
N GLY A 90 1.28 -24.48 3.10
CA GLY A 90 1.92 -25.21 4.19
C GLY A 90 2.48 -24.28 5.27
N GLU A 91 3.10 -23.16 4.86
CA GLU A 91 3.65 -22.16 5.78
C GLU A 91 2.55 -21.39 6.52
N TYR A 92 1.58 -20.82 5.79
CA TYR A 92 0.60 -19.92 6.39
C TYR A 92 -0.40 -20.67 7.28
N LEU A 93 -0.76 -21.91 6.93
CA LEU A 93 -1.53 -22.78 7.82
C LEU A 93 -0.73 -23.14 9.09
N ALA A 94 0.57 -23.42 8.97
CA ALA A 94 1.42 -23.68 10.12
C ALA A 94 1.53 -22.45 11.04
N GLN A 95 1.62 -21.24 10.47
CA GLN A 95 1.61 -19.99 11.24
C GLN A 95 0.26 -19.74 11.94
N LEU A 96 -0.88 -19.98 11.27
CA LEU A 96 -2.20 -19.84 11.91
C LEU A 96 -2.35 -20.76 13.14
N LEU A 97 -1.75 -21.96 13.09
CA LEU A 97 -1.80 -22.95 14.16
C LEU A 97 -0.71 -22.78 15.23
N GLY A 98 0.50 -22.38 14.84
CA GLY A 98 1.69 -22.29 15.70
C GLY A 98 1.96 -20.89 16.25
N GLY A 99 1.50 -19.87 15.54
CA GLY A 99 1.63 -18.46 15.90
C GLY A 99 1.94 -17.58 14.68
N VAL A 100 1.17 -16.51 14.50
CA VAL A 100 1.37 -15.54 13.41
C VAL A 100 2.31 -14.43 13.90
N PRO A 101 3.46 -14.20 13.24
CA PRO A 101 4.37 -13.13 13.63
C PRO A 101 3.86 -11.77 13.14
N MET A 102 3.51 -10.88 14.08
CA MET A 102 3.17 -9.47 13.79
C MET A 102 4.43 -8.60 13.69
N SER A 103 5.43 -8.97 14.47
CA SER A 103 6.80 -8.45 14.41
C SER A 103 7.75 -9.60 14.78
N GLN A 104 9.07 -9.37 14.73
CA GLN A 104 10.04 -10.41 15.10
C GLN A 104 9.86 -10.93 16.53
N ASN A 105 9.34 -10.09 17.44
CA ASN A 105 9.17 -10.42 18.86
C ASN A 105 7.70 -10.55 19.30
N GLU A 106 6.75 -10.22 18.42
CA GLU A 106 5.32 -10.29 18.73
C GLU A 106 4.64 -11.35 17.88
N ILE A 107 4.54 -12.55 18.45
CA ILE A 107 3.90 -13.69 17.80
C ILE A 107 2.58 -13.97 18.52
N VAL A 108 1.46 -13.83 17.82
CA VAL A 108 0.13 -14.13 18.38
C VAL A 108 -0.21 -15.60 18.16
N ARG A 109 -0.52 -16.28 19.26
CA ARG A 109 -0.79 -17.73 19.25
C ARG A 109 -2.26 -18.03 19.58
N PRO A 110 -2.82 -19.14 19.05
CA PRO A 110 -4.20 -19.52 19.36
C PRO A 110 -4.49 -19.59 20.87
N GLY A 111 -3.52 -20.09 21.65
CA GLY A 111 -3.64 -20.22 23.10
C GLY A 111 -3.80 -18.88 23.83
N GLU A 112 -3.09 -17.85 23.36
CA GLU A 112 -3.11 -16.50 23.94
C GLU A 112 -4.44 -15.78 23.66
N LEU A 113 -5.08 -16.12 22.53
CA LEU A 113 -6.35 -15.52 22.11
C LEU A 113 -7.57 -16.33 22.52
N GLY A 114 -7.40 -17.50 23.16
CA GLY A 114 -8.51 -18.38 23.52
C GLY A 114 -9.16 -19.07 22.31
N LEU A 115 -8.37 -19.37 21.28
CA LEU A 115 -8.79 -19.95 20.00
C LEU A 115 -8.39 -21.44 19.85
N GLN A 116 -8.06 -22.13 20.94
CA GLN A 116 -7.54 -23.50 20.91
C GLN A 116 -8.49 -24.47 20.18
N GLN A 117 -9.80 -24.36 20.40
CA GLN A 117 -10.78 -25.22 19.75
C GLN A 117 -10.88 -24.93 18.24
N ALA A 118 -10.86 -23.65 17.85
CA ALA A 118 -10.91 -23.26 16.45
C ALA A 118 -9.63 -23.67 15.71
N ALA A 119 -8.47 -23.54 16.35
CA ALA A 119 -7.20 -24.02 15.81
C ALA A 119 -7.19 -25.56 15.68
N ALA A 120 -7.73 -26.29 16.67
CA ALA A 120 -7.87 -27.75 16.57
C ALA A 120 -8.78 -28.17 15.41
N ALA A 121 -9.86 -27.42 15.14
CA ALA A 121 -10.73 -27.66 13.99
C ALA A 121 -10.01 -27.43 12.66
N LEU A 122 -9.25 -26.33 12.52
CA LEU A 122 -8.42 -26.06 11.34
C LEU A 122 -7.35 -27.16 11.15
N ALA A 123 -6.69 -27.58 12.23
CA ALA A 123 -5.68 -28.64 12.16
C ALA A 123 -6.26 -30.02 11.80
N ALA A 124 -7.54 -30.25 12.07
CA ALA A 124 -8.24 -31.49 11.74
C ALA A 124 -8.91 -31.47 10.36
N ASP A 125 -8.94 -30.31 9.69
CA ASP A 125 -9.45 -30.21 8.33
C ASP A 125 -8.58 -31.06 7.38
N PRO A 126 -9.16 -31.95 6.56
CA PRO A 126 -8.38 -32.84 5.69
C PRO A 126 -7.51 -32.11 4.67
N ALA A 127 -7.99 -30.99 4.11
CA ALA A 127 -7.23 -30.24 3.12
C ALA A 127 -6.07 -29.49 3.79
N ALA A 128 -6.32 -28.85 4.93
CA ALA A 128 -5.27 -28.21 5.72
C ALA A 128 -4.21 -29.23 6.18
N THR A 129 -4.65 -30.41 6.64
CA THR A 129 -3.76 -31.51 7.06
C THR A 129 -2.82 -31.91 5.91
N GLN A 130 -3.33 -32.01 4.69
CA GLN A 130 -2.54 -32.39 3.52
C GLN A 130 -1.45 -31.35 3.19
N PHE A 131 -1.75 -30.05 3.28
CA PHE A 131 -0.75 -28.99 3.11
C PHE A 131 0.27 -28.94 4.25
N LEU A 132 -0.16 -29.15 5.49
CA LEU A 132 0.73 -29.18 6.65
C LEU A 132 1.73 -30.35 6.58
N ALA A 133 1.30 -31.50 6.02
CA ALA A 133 2.16 -32.66 5.87
C ALA A 133 3.17 -32.51 4.72
N ASP A 134 2.70 -32.12 3.53
CA ASP A 134 3.47 -32.25 2.29
C ASP A 134 3.72 -30.91 1.57
N GLY A 135 3.22 -29.79 2.09
CA GLY A 135 3.26 -28.46 1.48
C GLY A 135 4.62 -27.77 1.58
N ASN A 136 4.98 -27.25 2.76
CA ASN A 136 6.26 -26.55 2.96
C ASN A 136 7.40 -27.52 3.36
N SER A 137 7.70 -28.49 2.50
CA SER A 137 8.80 -29.44 2.70
C SER A 137 10.14 -28.90 2.19
N ALA A 138 11.26 -29.43 2.72
CA ALA A 138 12.59 -29.08 2.23
C ALA A 138 12.78 -29.42 0.74
N ALA A 139 12.18 -30.52 0.28
CA ALA A 139 12.24 -30.93 -1.12
C ALA A 139 11.48 -29.95 -2.03
N ASN A 140 10.27 -29.52 -1.64
CA ASN A 140 9.52 -28.53 -2.42
C ASN A 140 10.24 -27.19 -2.48
N ARG A 141 10.80 -26.72 -1.35
CA ARG A 141 11.59 -25.47 -1.33
C ARG A 141 12.82 -25.56 -2.24
N ALA A 142 13.55 -26.68 -2.21
CA ALA A 142 14.70 -26.89 -3.07
C ALA A 142 14.31 -26.88 -4.56
N ALA A 143 13.22 -27.57 -4.92
CA ALA A 143 12.72 -27.60 -6.29
C ALA A 143 12.29 -26.20 -6.78
N LEU A 144 11.57 -25.43 -5.94
CA LEU A 144 11.17 -24.06 -6.29
C LEU A 144 12.41 -23.17 -6.50
N ALA A 145 13.38 -23.23 -5.58
CA ALA A 145 14.62 -22.46 -5.69
C ALA A 145 15.43 -22.82 -6.95
N GLU A 146 15.46 -24.10 -7.33
CA GLU A 146 16.12 -24.55 -8.56
C GLU A 146 15.43 -23.98 -9.82
N MET A 147 14.09 -24.00 -9.88
CA MET A 147 13.34 -23.44 -11.00
C MET A 147 13.55 -21.92 -11.12
N LEU A 148 13.52 -21.19 -10.00
CA LEU A 148 13.81 -19.76 -9.96
C LEU A 148 15.24 -19.46 -10.42
N ALA A 149 16.23 -20.25 -10.00
CA ALA A 149 17.62 -20.10 -10.41
C ALA A 149 17.84 -20.37 -11.92
N GLN A 150 16.96 -21.15 -12.54
CA GLN A 150 16.93 -21.40 -13.99
C GLN A 150 16.18 -20.30 -14.76
N GLY A 151 15.71 -19.25 -14.09
CA GLY A 151 15.02 -18.12 -14.70
C GLY A 151 13.51 -18.34 -14.94
N GLN A 152 12.94 -19.43 -14.39
CA GLN A 152 11.49 -19.58 -14.38
C GLN A 152 10.89 -18.64 -13.33
N VAL A 153 9.72 -18.08 -13.61
CA VAL A 153 8.97 -17.22 -12.69
C VAL A 153 7.54 -17.73 -12.57
N PRO A 154 6.90 -17.63 -11.40
CA PRO A 154 5.49 -17.94 -11.26
C PRO A 154 4.67 -17.02 -12.17
N ASP A 155 3.58 -17.54 -12.70
CA ASP A 155 2.66 -16.75 -13.50
C ASP A 155 2.09 -15.55 -12.71
N GLU A 156 2.20 -14.38 -13.33
CA GLU A 156 1.72 -13.08 -12.84
C GLU A 156 0.60 -12.50 -13.70
N SER A 157 0.09 -13.22 -14.70
CA SER A 157 -0.92 -12.69 -15.64
C SER A 157 -2.25 -12.43 -14.93
N LEU A 158 -2.88 -11.32 -15.29
CA LEU A 158 -4.20 -10.92 -14.78
C LEU A 158 -5.35 -11.32 -15.71
N ASP A 159 -5.09 -12.12 -16.74
CA ASP A 159 -6.05 -12.44 -17.82
C ASP A 159 -6.57 -11.18 -18.54
N ASP A 160 -5.77 -10.12 -18.57
CA ASP A 160 -6.02 -8.85 -19.24
C ASP A 160 -4.76 -8.41 -19.98
N GLU A 161 -4.79 -8.53 -21.32
CA GLU A 161 -3.66 -8.20 -22.18
C GLU A 161 -3.20 -6.74 -22.05
N THR A 162 -4.11 -5.82 -21.72
CA THR A 162 -3.77 -4.40 -21.56
C THR A 162 -2.97 -4.21 -20.28
N LEU A 163 -3.41 -4.82 -19.19
CA LEU A 163 -2.70 -4.77 -17.91
C LEU A 163 -1.33 -5.47 -17.98
N ASP A 164 -1.26 -6.61 -18.66
CA ASP A 164 0.01 -7.33 -18.87
C ASP A 164 1.00 -6.49 -19.70
N LEU A 165 0.51 -5.79 -20.76
CA LEU A 165 1.34 -4.86 -21.53
C LEU A 165 1.84 -3.67 -20.70
N ILE A 166 0.99 -3.12 -19.84
CA ILE A 166 1.37 -2.04 -18.90
C ILE A 166 2.48 -2.52 -17.97
N ARG A 167 2.34 -3.72 -17.38
CA ARG A 167 3.39 -4.30 -16.53
C ARG A 167 4.71 -4.39 -17.29
N ASP A 168 4.72 -4.97 -18.49
CA ASP A 168 5.94 -5.15 -19.27
C ASP A 168 6.58 -3.82 -19.70
N GLN A 169 5.77 -2.81 -20.02
CA GLN A 169 6.24 -1.47 -20.35
C GLN A 169 6.99 -0.84 -19.16
N PHE A 170 6.37 -0.83 -17.98
CA PHE A 170 6.98 -0.20 -16.79
C PHE A 170 8.13 -1.02 -16.21
N ARG A 171 8.08 -2.35 -16.34
CA ARG A 171 9.21 -3.23 -16.03
C ARG A 171 10.44 -2.89 -16.86
N SER A 172 10.25 -2.72 -18.17
CA SER A 172 11.33 -2.37 -19.10
C SER A 172 11.87 -0.98 -18.77
N PHE A 173 10.99 0.01 -18.58
CA PHE A 173 11.40 1.35 -18.17
C PHE A 173 12.20 1.36 -16.86
N ALA A 174 11.73 0.63 -15.83
CA ALA A 174 12.43 0.53 -14.55
C ALA A 174 13.80 -0.14 -14.70
N ALA A 175 13.91 -1.20 -15.52
CA ALA A 175 15.16 -1.90 -15.78
C ALA A 175 16.16 -1.06 -16.58
N ASP A 176 15.69 -0.19 -17.48
CA ASP A 176 16.54 0.61 -18.38
C ASP A 176 16.91 1.97 -17.80
N ARG A 177 15.97 2.65 -17.13
CA ARG A 177 16.10 4.06 -16.71
C ARG A 177 16.27 4.25 -15.21
N ILE A 178 15.73 3.36 -14.38
CA ILE A 178 15.74 3.52 -12.92
C ILE A 178 16.85 2.69 -12.27
N ALA A 179 16.75 1.36 -12.33
CA ALA A 179 17.61 0.45 -11.58
C ALA A 179 19.12 0.63 -11.85
N PRO A 180 19.58 0.84 -13.10
CA PRO A 180 21.02 1.02 -13.37
C PRO A 180 21.59 2.32 -12.80
N ASN A 181 20.75 3.34 -12.60
CA ASN A 181 21.16 4.68 -12.18
C ASN A 181 20.97 4.92 -10.68
N ALA A 182 20.11 4.17 -10.00
CA ALA A 182 19.75 4.36 -8.60
C ALA A 182 20.96 4.40 -7.65
N HIS A 183 22.00 3.58 -7.87
CA HIS A 183 23.21 3.61 -7.05
C HIS A 183 24.07 4.86 -7.29
N ALA A 184 24.12 5.36 -8.53
CA ALA A 184 24.85 6.58 -8.85
C ALA A 184 24.18 7.82 -8.26
N TRP A 185 22.84 7.84 -8.27
CA TRP A 185 22.08 8.78 -7.46
C TRP A 185 22.52 8.59 -6.00
N HIS A 186 22.39 7.38 -5.44
CA HIS A 186 22.72 7.11 -4.02
C HIS A 186 24.00 7.78 -3.51
N LEU A 187 25.09 7.56 -4.23
CA LEU A 187 26.40 8.08 -3.87
C LEU A 187 26.53 9.60 -3.96
N ALA A 188 25.69 10.25 -4.76
CA ALA A 188 25.75 11.67 -5.05
C ALA A 188 24.78 12.52 -4.22
N ASP A 189 23.89 11.91 -3.43
CA ASP A 189 22.86 12.66 -2.68
C ASP A 189 21.91 13.49 -3.55
N ASN A 190 21.67 13.00 -4.77
CA ASN A 190 20.78 13.62 -5.75
C ASN A 190 19.31 13.17 -5.65
N LEU A 191 18.39 14.11 -5.86
CA LEU A 191 17.02 13.75 -6.17
C LEU A 191 16.94 12.98 -7.51
N ILE A 192 15.84 12.22 -7.74
CA ILE A 192 15.56 11.63 -9.07
C ILE A 192 15.67 12.73 -10.13
N PRO A 193 16.50 12.59 -11.18
CA PRO A 193 16.68 13.64 -12.18
C PRO A 193 15.37 14.07 -12.82
N ASP A 194 15.21 15.37 -13.06
CA ASP A 194 13.99 15.93 -13.67
C ASP A 194 13.71 15.34 -15.08
N GLU A 195 14.75 14.94 -15.81
CA GLU A 195 14.64 14.22 -17.10
C GLU A 195 13.88 12.90 -16.93
N VAL A 196 14.20 12.12 -15.90
CA VAL A 196 13.52 10.84 -15.61
C VAL A 196 12.07 11.09 -15.19
N VAL A 197 11.82 12.15 -14.41
CA VAL A 197 10.44 12.55 -14.05
C VAL A 197 9.65 12.96 -15.30
N SER A 198 10.27 13.67 -16.24
CA SER A 198 9.65 14.02 -17.52
C SER A 198 9.34 12.79 -18.37
N GLU A 199 10.27 11.83 -18.46
CA GLU A 199 10.02 10.57 -19.17
C GLU A 199 8.84 9.79 -18.55
N MET A 200 8.73 9.79 -17.22
CA MET A 200 7.56 9.20 -16.52
C MET A 200 6.25 9.93 -16.86
N ALA A 201 6.30 11.27 -16.97
CA ALA A 201 5.14 12.05 -17.40
C ALA A 201 4.72 11.73 -18.84
N ASP A 202 5.68 11.62 -19.76
CA ASP A 202 5.44 11.25 -21.16
C ASP A 202 4.83 9.85 -21.31
N LEU A 203 5.15 8.93 -20.38
CA LEU A 203 4.54 7.60 -20.28
C LEU A 203 3.15 7.61 -19.60
N GLY A 204 2.68 8.75 -19.12
CA GLY A 204 1.36 8.92 -18.49
C GLY A 204 1.29 8.45 -17.03
N VAL A 205 2.42 8.24 -16.35
CA VAL A 205 2.47 7.73 -14.96
C VAL A 205 1.61 8.56 -14.00
N PHE A 206 1.62 9.88 -14.16
CA PHE A 206 0.92 10.78 -13.25
C PHE A 206 -0.60 10.88 -13.50
N GLY A 207 -1.08 10.35 -14.63
CA GLY A 207 -2.46 10.40 -15.09
C GLY A 207 -3.19 9.06 -15.13
N VAL A 208 -2.57 7.95 -14.69
CA VAL A 208 -3.12 6.58 -14.81
C VAL A 208 -4.57 6.47 -14.29
N CYS A 209 -4.83 6.98 -13.09
CA CYS A 209 -6.15 6.95 -12.46
C CYS A 209 -7.03 8.17 -12.75
N ILE A 210 -6.48 9.24 -13.35
CA ILE A 210 -7.23 10.45 -13.65
C ILE A 210 -8.12 10.19 -14.86
N LYS A 211 -9.37 10.65 -14.82
CA LYS A 211 -10.34 10.44 -15.91
C LYS A 211 -9.87 11.13 -17.21
N GLU A 212 -10.21 10.52 -18.34
CA GLU A 212 -9.89 11.04 -19.68
C GLU A 212 -10.42 12.47 -19.93
N GLU A 213 -11.56 12.85 -19.34
CA GLU A 213 -12.11 14.21 -19.46
C GLU A 213 -11.18 15.30 -18.89
N TYR A 214 -10.25 14.91 -18.02
CA TYR A 214 -9.21 15.77 -17.46
C TYR A 214 -7.83 15.46 -18.04
N GLY A 215 -7.73 14.72 -19.15
CA GLY A 215 -6.44 14.41 -19.81
C GLY A 215 -5.65 13.26 -19.18
N GLY A 216 -6.23 12.50 -18.25
CA GLY A 216 -5.65 11.26 -17.74
C GLY A 216 -5.96 10.03 -18.61
N LEU A 217 -5.53 8.85 -18.17
CA LEU A 217 -5.69 7.59 -18.91
C LEU A 217 -6.95 6.80 -18.50
N GLY A 218 -7.57 7.12 -17.36
CA GLY A 218 -8.80 6.46 -16.90
C GLY A 218 -8.67 4.94 -16.66
N MET A 219 -7.47 4.40 -16.49
CA MET A 219 -7.20 2.95 -16.44
C MET A 219 -7.54 2.31 -15.08
N GLY A 220 -7.67 3.13 -14.04
CA GLY A 220 -8.08 2.69 -12.70
C GLY A 220 -6.97 2.06 -11.87
N LYS A 221 -7.37 1.55 -10.70
CA LYS A 221 -6.45 1.21 -9.60
C LYS A 221 -5.56 0.01 -9.89
N LEU A 222 -6.07 -1.01 -10.60
CA LEU A 222 -5.28 -2.21 -10.88
C LEU A 222 -4.11 -1.91 -11.84
N ALA A 223 -4.33 -1.07 -12.86
CA ALA A 223 -3.25 -0.57 -13.70
C ALA A 223 -2.22 0.23 -12.87
N MET A 224 -2.68 1.08 -11.96
CA MET A 224 -1.79 1.87 -11.10
C MET A 224 -0.98 1.01 -10.12
N VAL A 225 -1.52 -0.10 -9.64
CA VAL A 225 -0.77 -1.09 -8.85
C VAL A 225 0.40 -1.63 -9.67
N LEU A 226 0.18 -2.07 -10.91
CA LEU A 226 1.23 -2.60 -11.77
C LEU A 226 2.33 -1.55 -12.07
N VAL A 227 1.91 -0.33 -12.40
CA VAL A 227 2.83 0.80 -12.61
C VAL A 227 3.69 1.03 -11.37
N SER A 228 3.05 1.07 -10.19
CA SER A 228 3.72 1.32 -8.91
C SER A 228 4.67 0.18 -8.52
N GLU A 229 4.26 -1.07 -8.71
CA GLU A 229 5.07 -2.27 -8.43
C GLU A 229 6.34 -2.29 -9.28
N GLU A 230 6.23 -2.13 -10.59
CA GLU A 230 7.37 -2.21 -11.50
C GLU A 230 8.34 -1.04 -11.33
N LEU A 231 7.84 0.19 -11.15
CA LEU A 231 8.70 1.34 -10.83
C LEU A 231 9.39 1.17 -9.47
N SER A 232 8.67 0.69 -8.45
CA SER A 232 9.24 0.50 -7.10
C SER A 232 10.25 -0.64 -7.05
N ARG A 233 10.08 -1.68 -7.89
CA ARG A 233 11.05 -2.74 -8.09
C ARG A 233 12.39 -2.20 -8.61
N GLY A 234 12.35 -1.18 -9.47
CA GLY A 234 13.54 -0.43 -9.87
C GLY A 234 14.10 0.41 -8.72
N TRP A 235 13.27 1.29 -8.15
CA TRP A 235 13.57 2.04 -6.94
C TRP A 235 12.29 2.66 -6.36
N ILE A 236 12.03 2.48 -5.06
CA ILE A 236 10.77 2.91 -4.40
C ILE A 236 10.44 4.40 -4.59
N CYS A 237 11.45 5.25 -4.69
CA CYS A 237 11.26 6.69 -4.91
C CYS A 237 10.59 6.99 -6.26
N ALA A 238 10.86 6.18 -7.30
CA ALA A 238 10.22 6.33 -8.61
C ALA A 238 8.74 5.95 -8.55
N GLY A 239 8.40 4.79 -7.97
CA GLY A 239 7.00 4.39 -7.79
C GLY A 239 6.20 5.39 -6.95
N SER A 240 6.83 5.94 -5.90
CA SER A 240 6.21 6.92 -5.00
C SER A 240 5.81 8.22 -5.68
N LEU A 241 6.50 8.66 -6.75
CA LEU A 241 6.11 9.85 -7.51
C LEU A 241 4.73 9.67 -8.17
N GLY A 242 4.49 8.50 -8.77
CA GLY A 242 3.18 8.15 -9.32
C GLY A 242 2.10 8.14 -8.25
N THR A 243 2.34 7.46 -7.12
CA THR A 243 1.39 7.38 -5.99
C THR A 243 1.01 8.76 -5.45
N ARG A 244 1.95 9.73 -5.42
CA ARG A 244 1.65 11.11 -5.00
C ARG A 244 0.63 11.76 -5.91
N SER A 245 0.81 11.64 -7.23
CA SER A 245 -0.15 12.17 -8.21
C SER A 245 -1.50 11.46 -8.12
N GLU A 246 -1.48 10.12 -8.01
CA GLU A 246 -2.69 9.32 -7.87
C GLU A 246 -3.56 9.77 -6.70
N ILE A 247 -2.98 9.88 -5.51
CA ILE A 247 -3.71 10.23 -4.28
C ILE A 247 -4.20 11.68 -4.30
N ALA A 248 -3.39 12.61 -4.85
CA ALA A 248 -3.83 14.00 -5.02
C ALA A 248 -4.96 14.11 -6.06
N GLY A 249 -4.85 13.35 -7.16
CA GLY A 249 -5.87 13.26 -8.20
C GLY A 249 -7.19 12.69 -7.68
N GLU A 250 -7.15 11.65 -6.85
CA GLU A 250 -8.33 11.07 -6.19
C GLU A 250 -8.97 12.07 -5.22
N LEU A 251 -8.16 12.68 -4.33
CA LEU A 251 -8.63 13.69 -3.39
C LEU A 251 -9.40 14.82 -4.09
N ILE A 252 -8.82 15.39 -5.16
CA ILE A 252 -9.41 16.50 -5.91
C ILE A 252 -10.59 16.00 -6.76
N GLY A 253 -10.47 14.83 -7.39
CA GLY A 253 -11.50 14.27 -8.25
C GLY A 253 -12.79 13.94 -7.50
N GLU A 254 -12.68 13.43 -6.28
CA GLU A 254 -13.83 13.07 -5.45
C GLU A 254 -14.41 14.25 -4.67
N ASN A 255 -13.55 15.15 -4.16
CA ASN A 255 -13.97 16.15 -3.18
C ASN A 255 -13.82 17.61 -3.63
N GLY A 256 -13.14 17.86 -4.75
CA GLY A 256 -12.92 19.21 -5.27
C GLY A 256 -14.18 19.81 -5.89
N THR A 257 -14.23 21.14 -5.97
CA THR A 257 -15.20 21.83 -6.83
C THR A 257 -14.86 21.60 -8.30
N GLU A 258 -15.81 21.85 -9.20
CA GLU A 258 -15.55 21.73 -10.63
C GLU A 258 -14.45 22.70 -11.11
N GLU A 259 -14.32 23.90 -10.51
CA GLU A 259 -13.19 24.78 -10.82
C GLU A 259 -11.85 24.19 -10.37
N GLN A 260 -11.81 23.55 -9.19
CA GLN A 260 -10.59 22.89 -8.71
C GLN A 260 -10.21 21.69 -9.57
N LYS A 261 -11.17 20.86 -9.96
CA LYS A 261 -10.93 19.71 -10.83
C LYS A 261 -10.38 20.14 -12.18
N ARG A 262 -11.03 21.10 -12.84
CA ARG A 262 -10.60 21.63 -14.15
C ARG A 262 -9.24 22.31 -14.10
N LYS A 263 -8.88 22.93 -12.97
CA LYS A 263 -7.57 23.56 -12.78
C LYS A 263 -6.47 22.53 -12.56
N TRP A 264 -6.68 21.56 -11.66
CA TRP A 264 -5.60 20.75 -11.13
C TRP A 264 -5.46 19.39 -11.79
N LEU A 265 -6.56 18.69 -12.10
CA LEU A 265 -6.48 17.32 -12.62
C LEU A 265 -5.73 17.22 -13.96
N PRO A 266 -5.89 18.15 -14.92
CA PRO A 266 -5.10 18.12 -16.15
C PRO A 266 -3.61 18.34 -15.92
N ALA A 267 -3.24 19.28 -15.04
CA ALA A 267 -1.84 19.57 -14.74
C ALA A 267 -1.16 18.43 -13.96
N LEU A 268 -1.92 17.71 -13.11
CA LEU A 268 -1.46 16.49 -12.47
C LEU A 268 -1.26 15.36 -13.48
N ALA A 269 -2.22 15.15 -14.38
CA ALA A 269 -2.15 14.08 -15.38
C ALA A 269 -0.96 14.23 -16.34
N GLU A 270 -0.69 15.47 -16.76
CA GLU A 270 0.46 15.82 -17.60
C GLU A 270 1.80 15.78 -16.84
N GLY A 271 1.79 15.78 -15.50
CA GLY A 271 3.02 15.90 -14.70
C GLY A 271 3.64 17.30 -14.65
N SER A 272 2.94 18.32 -15.18
CA SER A 272 3.37 19.73 -15.11
C SER A 272 3.21 20.31 -13.70
N VAL A 273 2.33 19.72 -12.88
CA VAL A 273 2.22 19.96 -11.43
C VAL A 273 2.54 18.66 -10.70
N LEU A 274 3.55 18.71 -9.83
CA LEU A 274 3.89 17.61 -8.93
C LEU A 274 3.29 17.90 -7.55
N PRO A 275 2.48 16.98 -6.97
CA PRO A 275 1.87 17.20 -5.67
C PRO A 275 2.61 16.51 -4.52
N THR A 276 2.40 16.99 -3.31
CA THR A 276 2.76 16.26 -2.08
C THR A 276 1.73 16.44 -0.97
N ALA A 277 1.71 15.49 -0.05
CA ALA A 277 0.86 15.52 1.14
C ALA A 277 1.58 16.20 2.30
N VAL A 278 0.91 17.15 2.94
CA VAL A 278 1.46 17.98 4.03
C VAL A 278 0.62 17.82 5.29
N PHE A 279 0.78 16.67 5.94
CA PHE A 279 -0.07 16.25 7.06
C PHE A 279 0.67 16.25 8.40
N THR A 280 1.73 15.46 8.51
CA THR A 280 2.48 15.19 9.74
C THR A 280 3.12 16.44 10.32
N GLU A 281 3.10 16.56 11.65
CA GLU A 281 3.73 17.62 12.43
C GLU A 281 4.82 17.02 13.34
N PRO A 282 5.77 17.83 13.86
CA PRO A 282 6.82 17.32 14.75
C PRO A 282 6.29 16.50 15.93
N ASP A 283 5.15 16.91 16.51
CA ASP A 283 4.54 16.25 17.67
C ASP A 283 3.33 15.37 17.32
N THR A 284 2.93 15.29 16.04
CA THR A 284 1.67 14.64 15.62
C THR A 284 1.86 13.84 14.32
N GLY A 285 1.91 12.51 14.45
CA GLY A 285 1.94 11.55 13.33
C GLY A 285 0.68 10.69 13.27
N SER A 286 0.63 9.63 14.08
CA SER A 286 -0.48 8.65 14.07
C SER A 286 -1.85 9.25 14.41
N ASP A 287 -1.91 10.26 15.29
CA ASP A 287 -3.14 10.96 15.66
C ASP A 287 -3.35 12.25 14.84
N LEU A 288 -3.54 12.11 13.52
CA LEU A 288 -3.73 13.27 12.61
C LEU A 288 -4.94 14.15 12.97
N ALA A 289 -5.90 13.66 13.76
CA ALA A 289 -7.02 14.47 14.23
C ALA A 289 -6.57 15.61 15.19
N SER A 290 -5.39 15.47 15.79
CA SER A 290 -4.82 16.39 16.77
C SER A 290 -3.81 17.40 16.19
N VAL A 291 -3.71 17.52 14.86
CA VAL A 291 -2.86 18.52 14.22
C VAL A 291 -3.18 19.94 14.71
N ARG A 292 -2.13 20.77 14.83
CA ARG A 292 -2.14 22.13 15.39
C ARG A 292 -1.89 23.21 14.36
N THR A 293 -1.35 22.88 13.18
CA THR A 293 -1.25 23.81 12.04
C THR A 293 -2.63 24.40 11.80
N ARG A 294 -2.73 25.72 11.85
CA ARG A 294 -4.00 26.45 11.73
C ARG A 294 -4.08 27.18 10.41
N ALA A 295 -5.28 27.33 9.88
CA ALA A 295 -5.56 28.18 8.74
C ALA A 295 -6.67 29.16 9.07
N ILE A 296 -6.37 30.46 8.97
CA ILE A 296 -7.33 31.54 9.22
C ILE A 296 -7.84 32.04 7.87
N ARG A 297 -9.17 32.05 7.70
CA ARG A 297 -9.81 32.54 6.48
C ARG A 297 -9.81 34.07 6.46
N GLY A 298 -9.33 34.66 5.38
CA GLY A 298 -9.41 36.09 5.09
C GLY A 298 -10.75 36.49 4.46
N ASP A 299 -11.01 37.80 4.43
CA ASP A 299 -12.27 38.37 3.92
C ASP A 299 -12.46 38.14 2.40
N ASP A 300 -11.36 38.00 1.66
CA ASP A 300 -11.33 37.69 0.23
C ASP A 300 -11.50 36.19 -0.07
N GLY A 301 -11.66 35.37 0.98
CA GLY A 301 -11.79 33.92 0.89
C GLY A 301 -10.46 33.16 0.84
N SER A 302 -9.31 33.85 0.88
CA SER A 302 -8.00 33.23 1.02
C SER A 302 -7.78 32.65 2.43
N PHE A 303 -6.74 31.86 2.62
CA PHE A 303 -6.36 31.32 3.92
C PHE A 303 -4.91 31.66 4.24
N THR A 304 -4.65 32.13 5.46
CA THR A 304 -3.29 32.24 6.02
C THR A 304 -3.02 31.00 6.88
N ILE A 305 -2.05 30.19 6.47
CA ILE A 305 -1.66 28.96 7.17
C ILE A 305 -0.47 29.27 8.09
N GLN A 306 -0.54 28.80 9.34
CA GLN A 306 0.55 28.94 10.30
C GLN A 306 0.73 27.64 11.09
N GLY A 307 1.91 27.04 11.00
CA GLY A 307 2.26 25.81 11.70
C GLY A 307 3.62 25.28 11.26
N ALA A 308 4.00 24.14 11.84
CA ALA A 308 5.20 23.40 11.46
C ALA A 308 4.79 22.01 11.00
N LYS A 309 5.33 21.58 9.86
CA LYS A 309 5.10 20.26 9.27
C LYS A 309 6.44 19.54 9.19
N ASN A 310 6.40 18.22 9.25
CA ASN A 310 7.60 17.38 9.29
C ASN A 310 7.40 16.12 8.45
N TRP A 311 8.50 15.50 7.99
CA TRP A 311 8.46 14.30 7.13
C TRP A 311 7.71 14.50 5.81
N ILE A 312 7.88 15.65 5.17
CA ILE A 312 7.20 15.97 3.91
C ILE A 312 8.06 15.54 2.73
N THR A 313 7.74 14.39 2.15
CA THR A 313 8.42 13.87 0.96
C THR A 313 8.30 14.84 -0.22
N HIS A 314 9.40 15.07 -0.94
CA HIS A 314 9.41 15.87 -2.17
C HIS A 314 9.01 17.36 -1.99
N ALA A 315 9.11 17.88 -0.76
CA ALA A 315 8.63 19.23 -0.42
C ALA A 315 9.28 20.36 -1.23
N ALA A 316 10.57 20.28 -1.55
CA ALA A 316 11.24 21.35 -2.30
C ALA A 316 10.71 21.45 -3.75
N ARG A 317 10.52 20.31 -4.43
CA ARG A 317 10.18 20.25 -5.86
C ARG A 317 8.68 20.13 -6.17
N THR A 318 7.82 20.04 -5.17
CA THR A 318 6.36 20.03 -5.38
C THR A 318 5.86 21.42 -5.81
N ASP A 319 4.81 21.46 -6.63
CA ASP A 319 4.11 22.69 -7.04
C ASP A 319 2.77 22.84 -6.31
N LEU A 320 2.22 21.73 -5.82
CA LEU A 320 0.96 21.68 -5.09
C LEU A 320 1.14 20.92 -3.77
N MET A 321 0.67 21.51 -2.68
CA MET A 321 0.62 20.88 -1.36
C MET A 321 -0.83 20.62 -0.97
N THR A 322 -1.16 19.38 -0.61
CA THR A 322 -2.43 19.06 0.05
C THR A 322 -2.21 19.17 1.55
N VAL A 323 -2.64 20.29 2.14
CA VAL A 323 -2.32 20.65 3.53
C VAL A 323 -3.48 20.33 4.45
N LEU A 324 -3.25 19.44 5.41
CA LEU A 324 -4.20 19.19 6.50
C LEU A 324 -3.95 20.19 7.64
N CYS A 325 -4.96 21.00 7.93
CA CYS A 325 -4.88 22.04 8.94
C CYS A 325 -6.21 22.24 9.67
N ARG A 326 -6.14 22.85 10.87
CA ARG A 326 -7.28 23.24 11.67
C ARG A 326 -7.82 24.60 11.22
N THR A 327 -9.06 24.63 10.76
CA THR A 327 -9.79 25.85 10.35
C THR A 327 -10.82 26.28 11.38
N ASP A 328 -11.31 25.32 12.19
CA ASP A 328 -12.17 25.59 13.34
C ASP A 328 -11.44 25.17 14.64
N PRO A 329 -10.97 26.14 15.45
CA PRO A 329 -10.25 25.85 16.69
C PRO A 329 -11.16 25.34 17.81
N ASP A 330 -12.47 25.61 17.75
CA ASP A 330 -13.43 25.27 18.80
C ASP A 330 -14.01 23.87 18.62
N THR A 331 -13.87 23.30 17.42
CA THR A 331 -14.31 21.93 17.11
C THR A 331 -13.16 20.92 17.30
N PRO A 332 -13.27 19.99 18.28
CA PRO A 332 -12.22 19.01 18.55
C PRO A 332 -12.17 17.89 17.50
N GLY A 333 -11.01 17.22 17.45
CA GLY A 333 -10.77 16.09 16.55
C GLY A 333 -10.82 16.45 15.07
N HIS A 334 -11.12 15.46 14.23
CA HIS A 334 -11.08 15.59 12.77
C HIS A 334 -12.12 16.57 12.21
N ARG A 335 -13.21 16.85 12.94
CA ARG A 335 -14.29 17.73 12.46
C ARG A 335 -13.88 19.19 12.36
N GLY A 336 -12.85 19.62 13.10
CA GLY A 336 -12.30 20.97 13.02
C GLY A 336 -11.23 21.14 11.94
N LEU A 337 -10.96 20.09 11.16
CA LEU A 337 -9.90 20.08 10.15
C LEU A 337 -10.46 20.37 8.75
N SER A 338 -9.61 20.90 7.90
CA SER A 338 -9.85 21.07 6.48
C SER A 338 -8.61 20.68 5.69
N MET A 339 -8.85 20.24 4.45
CA MET A 339 -7.81 20.01 3.46
C MET A 339 -7.72 21.23 2.53
N LEU A 340 -6.56 21.85 2.44
CA LEU A 340 -6.31 22.99 1.55
C LEU A 340 -5.38 22.60 0.40
N LEU A 341 -5.71 23.07 -0.81
CA LEU A 341 -4.88 22.95 -2.00
C LEU A 341 -3.97 24.19 -2.08
N ALA A 342 -2.78 24.11 -1.48
CA ALA A 342 -1.83 25.22 -1.43
C ALA A 342 -0.80 25.09 -2.55
N SER A 343 -0.94 25.91 -3.59
CA SER A 343 0.07 26.03 -4.64
C SER A 343 1.31 26.72 -4.12
N LYS A 344 2.49 26.29 -4.58
CA LYS A 344 3.76 26.96 -4.29
C LYS A 344 4.66 27.00 -5.52
N THR A 345 5.65 27.88 -5.50
CA THR A 345 6.73 27.90 -6.47
C THR A 345 7.67 26.72 -6.23
N ARG A 346 8.06 26.03 -7.31
CA ARG A 346 9.06 24.96 -7.26
C ARG A 346 10.40 25.52 -6.79
N GLY A 347 11.00 24.87 -5.79
CA GLY A 347 12.31 25.23 -5.27
C GLY A 347 13.45 24.73 -6.14
N SER A 348 14.63 25.32 -5.93
CA SER A 348 15.92 24.82 -6.44
C SER A 348 16.80 24.38 -5.27
N GLU A 349 17.91 23.69 -5.51
CA GLU A 349 18.87 23.33 -4.45
C GLU A 349 19.35 24.56 -3.66
N ALA A 350 19.59 25.68 -4.33
CA ALA A 350 20.03 26.92 -3.68
C ALA A 350 18.91 27.66 -2.91
N SER A 351 17.65 27.37 -3.24
CA SER A 351 16.48 28.02 -2.65
C SER A 351 15.29 27.06 -2.68
N PRO A 352 15.23 26.08 -1.77
CA PRO A 352 14.24 25.00 -1.78
C PRO A 352 12.81 25.49 -1.49
N PHE A 353 12.66 26.60 -0.76
CA PHE A 353 11.39 27.24 -0.45
C PHE A 353 11.49 28.75 -0.77
N PRO A 354 11.26 29.17 -2.02
CA PRO A 354 11.45 30.56 -2.44
C PRO A 354 10.27 31.48 -2.09
N ASP A 355 9.10 30.93 -1.76
CA ASP A 355 7.90 31.72 -1.46
C ASP A 355 7.96 32.34 -0.07
N GLU A 356 7.58 33.62 0.03
CA GLU A 356 7.56 34.33 1.31
C GLU A 356 6.61 33.66 2.31
N GLY A 357 7.09 33.45 3.55
CA GLY A 357 6.31 32.82 4.62
C GLY A 357 6.31 31.29 4.60
N LEU A 358 7.00 30.65 3.65
CA LEU A 358 7.27 29.21 3.62
C LEU A 358 8.78 28.97 3.76
N ASP A 359 9.18 28.28 4.81
CA ASP A 359 10.58 27.91 5.06
C ASP A 359 10.66 26.43 5.46
N GLY A 360 11.81 25.82 5.25
CA GLY A 360 12.05 24.42 5.54
C GLY A 360 13.47 23.97 5.18
N SER A 361 13.84 22.82 5.70
CA SER A 361 15.13 22.19 5.43
C SER A 361 14.95 20.70 5.17
N GLU A 362 15.95 20.11 4.53
CA GLU A 362 16.06 18.67 4.40
C GLU A 362 16.29 17.99 5.77
N ILE A 363 15.88 16.73 5.85
CA ILE A 363 16.11 15.86 7.01
C ILE A 363 17.08 14.78 6.54
N GLU A 364 18.23 14.68 7.19
CA GLU A 364 19.16 13.58 6.98
C GLU A 364 18.49 12.26 7.39
N VAL A 365 18.34 11.33 6.44
CA VAL A 365 17.64 10.05 6.62
C VAL A 365 18.58 8.86 6.49
N LEU A 366 18.23 7.75 7.15
CA LEU A 366 18.92 6.48 6.93
C LEU A 366 18.50 5.91 5.57
N GLY A 367 19.49 5.48 4.78
CA GLY A 367 19.24 4.90 3.47
C GLY A 367 19.71 5.86 2.41
N TYR A 368 18.99 5.92 1.30
CA TYR A 368 19.29 6.92 0.30
C TYR A 368 18.43 8.16 0.47
#